data_AF-A0A842TYY7-F1
#
_entry.id   AF-A0A842TYY7-F1
#
_cell.length_a   1.000
_cell.length_b   1.000
_cell.length_c   1.000
_cell.angle_alpha   90.00
_cell.angle_beta   90.00
_cell.angle_gamma   90.00
#
_symmetry.space_group_name_H-M   'P 1'
#
loop_
_entity.id
_entity.type
_entity.pdbx_description
1 polymer ?
#
loop_
_entity_poly.entity_id
_entity_poly.type
_entity_poly.pdbx_seq_one_letter_code
_entity_poly.pdbx_strand_id
1 'polypeptide(L)'
;MIQQTSINAFRELQKDRTDVTQRMIIFYKLREIGEATNKMLSRATGIETSSISARVFELRKRYLIFHSKTDYCKITGKKAMFWRCML
;
A
#
# COMPACT_ATOMS: atom_id res chain seq x y z
N MET A 1 20.32 -20.27 -25.39
CA MET A 1 19.11 -19.43 -25.17
C MET A 1 18.28 -19.93 -23.98
N ILE A 2 18.92 -20.25 -22.83
CA ILE A 2 18.27 -20.83 -21.62
C ILE A 2 18.40 -19.91 -20.38
N GLN A 3 19.26 -18.88 -20.42
CA GLN A 3 19.56 -18.04 -19.25
C GLN A 3 18.59 -16.86 -19.00
N GLN A 4 17.84 -16.39 -20.01
CA GLN A 4 16.96 -15.22 -19.84
C GLN A 4 15.72 -15.55 -18.99
N THR A 5 15.21 -16.78 -19.09
CA THR A 5 13.97 -17.23 -18.42
C THR A 5 14.16 -17.31 -16.90
N SER A 6 15.33 -17.76 -16.44
CA SER A 6 15.64 -17.92 -15.01
C SER A 6 15.78 -16.58 -14.28
N ILE A 7 16.37 -15.57 -14.93
CA ILE A 7 16.55 -14.23 -14.36
C ILE A 7 15.20 -13.51 -14.25
N ASN A 8 14.33 -13.66 -15.25
CA ASN A 8 12.99 -13.07 -15.22
C ASN A 8 12.12 -13.72 -14.14
N ALA A 9 12.11 -15.05 -14.04
CA ALA A 9 11.40 -15.76 -12.96
C ALA A 9 11.91 -15.37 -11.56
N PHE A 10 13.23 -15.21 -11.40
CA PHE A 10 13.81 -14.75 -10.13
C PHE A 10 13.41 -13.32 -9.78
N ARG A 11 13.39 -12.40 -10.77
CA ARG A 11 12.92 -11.02 -10.60
C ARG A 11 11.43 -10.97 -10.25
N GLU A 12 10.61 -11.81 -10.86
CA GLU A 12 9.19 -11.93 -10.55
C GLU A 12 8.97 -12.45 -9.12
N LEU A 13 9.69 -13.50 -8.72
CA LEU A 13 9.66 -14.01 -7.34
C LEU A 13 10.12 -12.98 -6.31
N GLN A 14 11.16 -12.21 -6.61
CA GLN A 14 11.60 -11.11 -5.74
C GLN A 14 10.58 -9.97 -5.67
N LYS A 15 9.95 -9.64 -6.79
CA LYS A 15 8.90 -8.62 -6.87
C LYS A 15 7.68 -9.04 -6.06
N ASP A 16 7.21 -10.28 -6.21
CA ASP A 16 6.09 -10.81 -5.44
C ASP A 16 6.35 -10.81 -3.94
N ARG A 17 7.56 -11.20 -3.50
CA ARG A 17 7.94 -11.14 -2.08
C ARG A 17 7.97 -9.72 -1.55
N THR A 18 8.54 -8.79 -2.32
CA THR A 18 8.59 -7.36 -1.95
C THR A 18 7.18 -6.78 -1.87
N ASP A 19 6.30 -7.16 -2.79
CA ASP A 19 4.93 -6.68 -2.88
C ASP A 19 4.05 -7.21 -1.73
N VAL A 20 4.20 -8.50 -1.38
CA VAL A 20 3.59 -9.10 -0.18
C VAL A 20 4.04 -8.36 1.09
N THR A 21 5.34 -8.09 1.20
CA THR A 21 5.93 -7.41 2.35
C THR A 21 5.39 -5.98 2.48
N GLN A 22 5.34 -5.23 1.37
CA GLN A 22 4.80 -3.87 1.37
C GLN A 22 3.31 -3.82 1.73
N ARG A 23 2.49 -4.76 1.24
CA ARG A 23 1.07 -4.87 1.64
C ARG A 23 0.93 -5.05 3.14
N MET A 24 1.71 -5.97 3.73
CA MET A 24 1.68 -6.21 5.16
C MET A 24 2.10 -4.97 5.95
N ILE A 25 3.20 -4.32 5.57
CA ILE A 25 3.68 -3.09 6.22
C ILE A 25 2.59 -2.01 6.18
N ILE A 26 1.98 -1.78 5.02
CA ILE A 26 0.91 -0.79 4.86
C ILE A 26 -0.31 -1.13 5.71
N PHE A 27 -0.73 -2.40 5.73
CA PHE A 27 -1.88 -2.85 6.52
C PHE A 27 -1.64 -2.67 8.03
N TYR A 28 -0.51 -3.14 8.56
CA TYR A 28 -0.19 -2.99 9.98
C TYR A 28 -0.02 -1.53 10.38
N LYS A 29 0.65 -0.72 9.55
CA LYS A 29 0.80 0.71 9.82
C LYS A 29 -0.55 1.43 9.79
N LEU A 30 -1.44 1.07 8.87
CA LEU A 30 -2.79 1.61 8.83
C LEU A 30 -3.60 1.22 10.08
N ARG A 31 -3.47 -0.03 10.55
CA ARG A 31 -4.10 -0.50 11.78
C ARG A 31 -3.62 0.27 13.02
N GLU A 32 -2.34 0.57 13.09
CA GLU A 32 -1.72 1.36 14.17
C GLU A 32 -2.21 2.82 14.17
N ILE A 33 -2.27 3.46 13.00
CA ILE A 33 -2.71 4.86 12.86
C ILE A 33 -4.24 4.99 12.99
N GLY A 34 -4.98 3.94 12.68
CA GLY A 34 -6.44 3.88 12.71
C GLY A 34 -7.09 4.41 11.42
N GLU A 35 -6.69 5.58 10.91
CA GLU A 35 -7.10 6.05 9.58
C GLU A 35 -6.05 6.92 8.89
N ALA A 36 -5.83 6.72 7.59
CA ALA A 36 -4.79 7.45 6.86
C ALA A 36 -5.07 7.55 5.35
N THR A 37 -4.55 8.61 4.73
CA THR A 37 -4.50 8.76 3.26
C THR A 37 -3.26 8.08 2.69
N ASN A 38 -3.21 7.88 1.36
CA ASN A 38 -2.02 7.30 0.70
C ASN A 38 -0.75 8.11 0.98
N LYS A 39 -0.85 9.45 1.06
CA LYS A 39 0.30 10.30 1.35
C LYS A 39 0.76 10.18 2.79
N MET A 40 -0.17 10.01 3.73
CA MET A 40 0.14 9.77 5.14
C MET A 40 0.83 8.43 5.33
N LEU A 41 0.31 7.37 4.70
CA LEU A 41 0.95 6.06 4.72
C LEU A 41 2.34 6.09 4.07
N SER A 42 2.52 6.87 3.01
CA SER A 42 3.81 7.03 2.32
C SER A 42 4.84 7.63 3.24
N ARG A 43 4.47 8.71 3.95
CA ARG A 43 5.34 9.33 4.95
C ARG A 43 5.63 8.42 6.15
N ALA A 44 4.65 7.62 6.58
CA ALA A 44 4.79 6.76 7.75
C ALA A 44 5.59 5.47 7.47
N THR A 45 5.63 5.00 6.23
CA THR A 45 6.29 3.73 5.85
C THR A 45 7.56 3.93 5.02
N GLY A 46 7.79 5.13 4.47
CA GLY A 46 8.85 5.39 3.50
C GLY A 46 8.57 4.81 2.11
N ILE A 47 7.41 4.19 1.89
CA ILE A 47 7.03 3.61 0.60
C ILE A 47 6.50 4.73 -0.31
N GLU A 48 6.92 4.71 -1.58
CA GLU A 48 6.45 5.66 -2.60
C GLU A 48 4.93 5.68 -2.72
N THR A 49 4.35 6.87 -2.87
CA THR A 49 2.89 7.06 -2.87
C THR A 49 2.21 6.31 -4.02
N SER A 50 2.89 6.13 -5.15
CA SER A 50 2.43 5.33 -6.29
C SER A 50 2.31 3.85 -5.93
N SER A 51 3.33 3.28 -5.27
CA SER A 51 3.28 1.89 -4.79
C SER A 51 2.18 1.70 -3.75
N ILE A 52 2.04 2.64 -2.80
CA ILE A 52 0.95 2.58 -1.82
C ILE A 52 -0.41 2.56 -2.51
N SER A 53 -0.61 3.36 -3.54
CA SER A 53 -1.89 3.40 -4.26
C SER A 53 -2.25 2.03 -4.86
N ALA A 54 -1.27 1.32 -5.43
CA ALA A 54 -1.46 -0.05 -5.91
C ALA A 54 -1.77 -1.03 -4.77
N ARG A 55 -1.02 -0.99 -3.66
CA ARG A 55 -1.22 -1.92 -2.53
C ARG A 55 -2.52 -1.67 -1.77
N VAL A 56 -2.91 -0.41 -1.59
CA VAL A 56 -4.21 -0.03 -1.02
C VAL A 56 -5.34 -0.57 -1.89
N PHE A 57 -5.23 -0.46 -3.22
CA PHE A 57 -6.23 -1.02 -4.12
C PHE A 57 -6.36 -2.54 -4.00
N GLU A 58 -5.24 -3.26 -3.89
CA GLU A 58 -5.22 -4.71 -3.66
C GLU A 58 -5.83 -5.10 -2.30
N LEU A 59 -5.48 -4.39 -1.23
CA LEU A 59 -6.04 -4.61 0.11
C LEU A 59 -7.55 -4.36 0.13
N ARG A 60 -8.01 -3.31 -0.57
CA ARG A 60 -9.44 -2.98 -0.72
C ARG A 60 -10.19 -4.05 -1.50
N LYS A 61 -9.62 -4.55 -2.60
CA LYS A 61 -10.21 -5.67 -3.38
C LYS A 61 -10.40 -6.94 -2.55
N ARG A 62 -9.54 -7.14 -1.54
CA ARG A 62 -9.62 -8.25 -0.58
C ARG A 62 -10.47 -7.94 0.64
N TYR A 63 -11.16 -6.79 0.67
CA TYR A 63 -11.97 -6.33 1.79
C TYR A 63 -11.22 -6.17 3.12
N LEU A 64 -9.89 -6.05 3.09
CA LEU A 64 -9.08 -5.87 4.31
C LEU A 64 -9.09 -4.42 4.80
N ILE A 65 -9.33 -3.47 3.89
CA ILE A 65 -9.45 -2.04 4.19
C ILE A 65 -10.65 -1.45 3.46
N PHE A 66 -11.22 -0.39 4.02
CA PHE A 66 -12.34 0.33 3.44
C PHE A 66 -12.10 1.84 3.46
N HIS A 67 -12.89 2.55 2.65
CA HIS A 67 -12.92 4.01 2.64
C HIS A 67 -13.69 4.49 3.87
N SER A 68 -13.01 5.16 4.78
CA SER A 68 -13.58 5.69 6.03
C SER A 68 -14.31 7.01 5.79
N LYS A 69 -13.62 7.97 5.17
CA LYS A 69 -14.13 9.32 4.91
C LYS A 69 -13.32 10.04 3.83
N THR A 70 -13.83 11.17 3.36
CA THR A 70 -13.09 12.11 2.51
C THR A 70 -12.91 13.41 3.27
N ASP A 71 -11.66 13.78 3.55
CA ASP A 71 -11.32 14.94 4.38
C ASP A 71 -9.97 15.53 3.95
N TYR A 72 -9.55 16.65 4.53
CA TYR A 72 -8.29 17.31 4.24
C TYR A 72 -7.10 16.49 4.78
N CYS A 73 -6.18 16.13 3.89
CA CYS A 73 -4.92 15.48 4.27
C CYS A 73 -4.01 16.48 4.99
N LYS A 74 -3.57 16.13 6.21
CA LYS A 74 -2.67 16.97 7.02
C LYS A 74 -1.31 17.26 6.37
N ILE A 75 -0.89 16.47 5.39
CA ILE A 75 0.40 16.65 4.69
C ILE A 75 0.27 17.58 3.50
N THR A 76 -0.79 17.45 2.71
CA THR A 76 -0.92 18.16 1.43
C THR A 76 -1.88 19.34 1.49
N GLY A 77 -2.69 19.47 2.55
CA GLY A 77 -3.75 20.48 2.65
C GLY A 77 -4.88 20.30 1.64
N LYS A 78 -4.94 19.16 0.93
CA LYS A 78 -5.95 18.87 -0.08
C LYS A 78 -6.92 17.79 0.41
N LYS A 79 -8.16 17.82 -0.08
CA LYS A 79 -9.13 16.74 0.16
C LYS A 79 -8.60 15.42 -0.41
N ALA A 80 -8.66 14.37 0.40
CA ALA A 80 -8.18 13.04 0.06
C ALA A 80 -9.05 11.97 0.75
N MET A 81 -9.03 10.76 0.19
CA MET A 81 -9.69 9.61 0.79
C MET A 81 -8.84 9.07 1.95
N PHE A 82 -9.51 8.84 3.08
CA PHE A 82 -8.95 8.15 4.23
C PHE A 82 -9.36 6.69 4.19
N TRP A 83 -8.39 5.81 4.39
CA TRP A 83 -8.58 4.38 4.52
C TRP A 83 -8.58 3.98 5.99
N ARG A 84 -9.23 2.86 6.31
CA ARG A 84 -9.22 2.21 7.62
C ARG A 84 -9.26 0.69 7.44
N CYS A 85 -8.64 -0.05 8.35
CA CYS A 85 -8.72 -1.52 8.37
C CYS A 85 -10.11 -2.00 8.78
N MET A 86 -10.58 -3.08 8.16
CA MET A 86 -11.75 -3.81 8.65
C MET A 86 -11.39 -4.44 10.00
N LEU A 87 -12.17 -4.14 11.03
CA LEU A 87 -12.03 -4.75 12.36
C LEU A 87 -12.54 -6.20 12.34
#